data_AF-A0A813I2L1-F1
#
_entry.id   AF-A0A813I2L1-F1
#
_cell.length_a   1.000
_cell.length_b   1.000
_cell.length_c   1.000
_cell.angle_alpha   90.00
_cell.angle_beta   90.00
_cell.angle_gamma   90.00
#
_symmetry.space_group_name_H-M   'P 1'
#
loop_
_entity.id
_entity.type
_entity.pdbx_description
1 polymer ?
#
loop_
_entity_poly.entity_id
_entity_poly.type
_entity_poly.pdbx_seq_one_letter_code
_entity_poly.pdbx_strand_id
1 'polypeptide(L)'
;MGVYGKTWLKNVAPFVESQLPMPQLPIFSLPIPGLGLVQDLLCSRFYSVAYTESAQTSVSAANLWHDPTHQREYLDGNTFLPELNCEVGSEEERARRRSNFLRLKKAAFLVGSFRDRSYDSALGVEPWESGIFGFYAEGSESKMVPMEDQEVFIKDTFGLRTLKQTGRLHVEAVEGVGHQQWLTSRLLFERHVVSHLV
;
A
#
# COMPACT_ATOMS: atom_id res chain seq x y z
N MET A 1 -2.91 -4.97 -0.04
CA MET A 1 -3.24 -3.52 -0.04
C MET A 1 -2.03 -2.72 -0.47
N GLY A 2 -2.23 -1.47 -0.90
CA GLY A 2 -1.23 -0.66 -1.58
C GLY A 2 -0.91 0.66 -0.91
N VAL A 3 -0.54 1.64 -1.71
CA VAL A 3 -0.23 3.01 -1.27
C VAL A 3 -1.11 4.00 -2.04
N TYR A 4 -1.48 5.06 -1.34
CA TYR A 4 -2.26 6.16 -1.85
C TYR A 4 -2.00 7.43 -1.03
N GLY A 5 -1.82 8.54 -1.72
CA GLY A 5 -1.76 9.85 -1.10
C GLY A 5 -0.74 10.80 -1.74
N LYS A 6 -0.90 12.08 -1.40
CA LYS A 6 -0.14 13.20 -2.00
C LYS A 6 1.31 13.23 -1.56
N THR A 7 1.58 12.79 -0.34
CA THR A 7 2.95 12.79 0.18
C THR A 7 3.74 11.68 -0.48
N TRP A 8 3.17 10.47 -0.52
CA TRP A 8 3.77 9.33 -1.18
C TRP A 8 4.02 9.60 -2.65
N LEU A 9 3.00 10.07 -3.40
CA LEU A 9 3.15 10.30 -4.84
C LEU A 9 4.24 11.33 -5.16
N LYS A 10 4.29 12.43 -4.41
CA LYS A 10 5.34 13.45 -4.57
C LYS A 10 6.74 12.88 -4.41
N ASN A 11 6.90 11.95 -3.46
CA ASN A 11 8.20 11.41 -3.14
C ASN A 11 8.65 10.29 -4.09
N VAL A 12 7.70 9.58 -4.72
CA VAL A 12 8.03 8.59 -5.75
C VAL A 12 8.05 9.14 -7.18
N ALA A 13 7.53 10.34 -7.42
CA ALA A 13 7.47 10.95 -8.75
C ALA A 13 8.82 10.92 -9.51
N PRO A 14 9.96 11.31 -8.91
CA PRO A 14 11.25 11.23 -9.60
C PRO A 14 11.64 9.80 -10.02
N PHE A 15 11.27 8.81 -9.19
CA PHE A 15 11.49 7.40 -9.52
C PHE A 15 10.58 6.98 -10.68
N VAL A 16 9.28 7.29 -10.61
CA VAL A 16 8.31 6.99 -11.69
C VAL A 16 8.75 7.60 -13.02
N GLU A 17 9.14 8.88 -13.02
CA GLU A 17 9.63 9.59 -14.21
C GLU A 17 10.86 8.93 -14.82
N SER A 18 11.77 8.41 -14.00
CA SER A 18 13.00 7.75 -14.49
C SER A 18 12.74 6.41 -15.19
N GLN A 19 11.59 5.77 -14.91
CA GLN A 19 11.26 4.42 -15.38
C GLN A 19 10.28 4.41 -16.56
N LEU A 20 9.55 5.50 -16.79
CA LEU A 20 8.62 5.60 -17.93
C LEU A 20 9.39 5.91 -19.23
N PRO A 21 9.07 5.23 -20.35
CA PRO A 21 9.64 5.59 -21.64
C PRO A 21 9.20 7.01 -22.04
N MET A 22 10.16 7.92 -22.22
CA MET A 22 9.89 9.33 -22.57
C MET A 22 9.33 9.49 -24.00
N PRO A 23 8.41 10.45 -24.28
CA PRO A 23 7.74 11.37 -23.36
C PRO A 23 6.21 11.21 -23.43
N GLN A 24 5.62 10.40 -22.56
CA GLN A 24 4.16 10.40 -22.39
C GLN A 24 3.82 11.33 -21.21
N LEU A 25 3.52 12.59 -21.56
CA LEU A 25 2.99 13.69 -20.75
C LEU A 25 3.93 14.35 -19.71
N PRO A 26 3.95 15.70 -19.63
CA PRO A 26 4.62 16.44 -18.58
C PRO A 26 3.75 16.43 -17.32
N ILE A 27 3.51 15.23 -16.75
CA ILE A 27 2.69 15.11 -15.54
C ILE A 27 3.45 15.67 -14.34
N PHE A 28 4.77 15.64 -14.37
CA PHE A 28 5.59 16.01 -13.22
C PHE A 28 6.60 17.15 -13.46
N SER A 29 6.74 17.64 -14.70
CA SER A 29 7.87 18.50 -15.10
C SER A 29 7.65 20.02 -15.05
N LEU A 30 6.66 20.54 -14.31
CA LEU A 30 6.49 21.99 -14.15
C LEU A 30 6.84 22.45 -12.73
N PRO A 31 8.00 23.08 -12.49
CA PRO A 31 8.26 23.77 -11.24
C PRO A 31 7.55 25.12 -11.31
N ILE A 32 6.30 25.18 -10.85
CA ILE A 32 5.60 26.46 -10.62
C ILE A 32 5.55 26.70 -9.11
N PRO A 33 6.35 27.63 -8.58
CA PRO A 33 6.27 28.01 -7.18
C PRO A 33 4.85 28.54 -6.86
N GLY A 34 4.16 27.89 -5.92
CA GLY A 34 2.98 28.48 -5.27
C GLY A 34 1.58 27.91 -5.59
N LEU A 35 1.40 26.69 -6.11
CA LEU A 35 0.05 26.14 -6.35
C LEU A 35 -0.15 24.71 -5.77
N GLY A 36 -0.76 24.60 -4.59
CA GLY A 36 -1.26 23.33 -4.05
C GLY A 36 -2.33 22.66 -4.93
N LEU A 37 -3.03 23.44 -5.75
CA LEU A 37 -4.06 22.96 -6.69
C LEU A 37 -3.53 22.02 -7.78
N VAL A 38 -2.26 22.15 -8.19
CA VAL A 38 -1.66 21.26 -9.19
C VAL A 38 -1.39 19.88 -8.58
N GLN A 39 -0.90 19.83 -7.34
CA GLN A 39 -0.56 18.57 -6.68
C GLN A 39 -1.80 17.70 -6.41
N ASP A 40 -2.91 18.33 -6.06
CA ASP A 40 -4.20 17.66 -5.87
C ASP A 40 -4.70 17.05 -7.18
N LEU A 41 -4.55 17.78 -8.28
CA LEU A 41 -4.90 17.31 -9.61
C LEU A 41 -4.03 16.12 -10.05
N LEU A 42 -2.73 16.13 -9.72
CA LEU A 42 -1.81 15.04 -10.06
C LEU A 42 -2.16 13.73 -9.33
N CYS A 43 -2.48 13.78 -8.04
CA CYS A 43 -2.94 12.57 -7.32
C CYS A 43 -4.26 12.03 -7.88
N SER A 44 -5.25 12.91 -8.10
CA SER A 44 -6.56 12.52 -8.62
C SER A 44 -6.52 11.94 -10.04
N ARG A 45 -5.41 12.13 -10.77
CA ARG A 45 -5.21 11.66 -12.16
C ARG A 45 -4.13 10.60 -12.29
N PHE A 46 -3.35 10.31 -11.25
CA PHE A 46 -2.23 9.39 -11.37
C PHE A 46 -2.66 7.98 -11.79
N TYR A 47 -3.88 7.55 -11.41
CA TYR A 47 -4.46 6.28 -11.85
C TYR A 47 -4.41 6.09 -13.39
N SER A 48 -4.61 7.16 -14.17
CA SER A 48 -4.63 7.08 -15.64
C SER A 48 -3.26 6.78 -16.25
N VAL A 49 -2.19 6.96 -15.47
CA VAL A 49 -0.82 6.60 -15.85
C VAL A 49 -0.43 5.30 -15.19
N ALA A 50 -0.66 5.20 -13.87
CA ALA A 50 -0.30 4.04 -13.07
C ALA A 50 -0.89 2.76 -13.65
N TYR A 51 -2.13 2.78 -14.13
CA TYR A 51 -2.84 1.60 -14.62
C TYR A 51 -2.71 1.36 -16.14
N THR A 52 -1.72 1.99 -16.78
CA THR A 52 -1.33 1.60 -18.14
C THR A 52 -0.42 0.38 -18.15
N GLU A 53 -0.47 -0.42 -19.22
CA GLU A 53 0.40 -1.61 -19.39
C GLU A 53 1.89 -1.26 -19.26
N SER A 54 2.31 -0.13 -19.86
CA SER A 54 3.70 0.33 -19.77
C SER A 54 4.10 0.65 -18.33
N ALA A 55 3.27 1.36 -17.57
CA ALA A 55 3.58 1.68 -16.18
C ALA A 55 3.58 0.42 -15.30
N GLN A 56 2.59 -0.46 -15.46
CA GLN A 56 2.51 -1.72 -14.70
C GLN A 56 3.66 -2.69 -15.01
N THR A 57 4.26 -2.63 -16.20
CA THR A 57 5.39 -3.51 -16.58
C THR A 57 6.75 -2.92 -16.19
N SER A 58 6.87 -1.60 -16.12
CA SER A 58 8.16 -0.92 -15.96
C SER A 58 8.33 -0.19 -14.63
N VAL A 59 7.25 0.06 -13.88
CA VAL A 59 7.27 0.93 -12.69
C VAL A 59 6.67 0.20 -11.48
N SER A 60 7.53 -0.28 -10.58
CA SER A 60 7.11 -0.99 -9.36
C SER A 60 6.19 -0.14 -8.45
N ALA A 61 6.41 1.18 -8.42
CA ALA A 61 5.56 2.11 -7.69
C ALA A 61 4.12 2.11 -8.24
N ALA A 62 3.92 1.97 -9.55
CA ALA A 62 2.60 1.87 -10.15
C ALA A 62 1.88 0.57 -9.77
N ASN A 63 2.60 -0.54 -9.61
CA ASN A 63 2.03 -1.79 -9.12
C ASN A 63 1.48 -1.67 -7.69
N LEU A 64 2.06 -0.79 -6.87
CA LEU A 64 1.63 -0.58 -5.49
C LEU A 64 0.52 0.49 -5.37
N TRP A 65 0.24 1.27 -6.41
CA TRP A 65 -0.77 2.32 -6.36
C TRP A 65 -2.19 1.74 -6.27
N HIS A 66 -2.90 2.08 -5.20
CA HIS A 66 -4.28 1.64 -4.95
C HIS A 66 -5.16 2.87 -4.77
N ASP A 67 -5.77 3.35 -5.85
CA ASP A 67 -6.63 4.54 -5.81
C ASP A 67 -8.03 4.17 -5.29
N PRO A 68 -8.41 4.59 -4.07
CA PRO A 68 -9.72 4.25 -3.50
C PRO A 68 -10.87 4.93 -4.26
N THR A 69 -10.61 5.97 -5.06
CA THR A 69 -11.63 6.70 -5.83
C THR A 69 -11.84 6.16 -7.25
N HIS A 70 -10.95 5.28 -7.72
CA HIS A 70 -10.97 4.68 -9.06
C HIS A 70 -10.86 3.15 -8.98
N GLN A 71 -11.74 2.54 -8.17
CA GLN A 71 -11.71 1.10 -7.88
C GLN A 71 -11.82 0.24 -9.14
N ARG A 72 -12.61 0.68 -10.13
CA ARG A 72 -12.75 -0.04 -11.40
C ARG A 72 -11.42 -0.07 -12.16
N GLU A 73 -10.80 1.09 -12.34
CA GLU A 73 -9.51 1.19 -13.03
C GLU A 73 -8.39 0.49 -12.27
N TYR A 74 -8.44 0.48 -10.93
CA TYR A 74 -7.54 -0.32 -10.11
C TYR A 74 -7.70 -1.82 -10.39
N LEU A 75 -8.93 -2.34 -10.36
CA LEU A 75 -9.17 -3.78 -10.60
C LEU A 75 -8.89 -4.19 -12.05
N ASP A 76 -9.18 -3.33 -13.02
CA ASP A 76 -9.01 -3.61 -14.44
C ASP A 76 -7.55 -3.43 -14.90
N GLY A 77 -6.82 -2.47 -14.32
CA GLY A 77 -5.52 -2.03 -14.84
C GLY A 77 -4.33 -2.21 -13.89
N ASN A 78 -4.51 -2.50 -12.60
CA ASN A 78 -3.38 -2.91 -11.74
C ASN A 78 -3.16 -4.42 -11.87
N THR A 79 -1.98 -4.81 -12.36
CA THR A 79 -1.67 -6.23 -12.66
C THR A 79 -1.03 -6.98 -11.48
N PHE A 80 -0.86 -6.33 -10.33
CA PHE A 80 -0.13 -6.89 -9.20
C PHE A 80 -0.97 -6.96 -7.93
N LEU A 81 -1.43 -5.82 -7.41
CA LEU A 81 -2.09 -5.76 -6.11
C LEU A 81 -3.45 -6.49 -6.07
N PRO A 82 -4.35 -6.32 -7.06
CA PRO A 82 -5.62 -7.05 -7.09
C PRO A 82 -5.42 -8.56 -7.09
N GLU A 83 -4.42 -9.07 -7.82
CA GLU A 83 -4.10 -10.50 -7.82
C GLU A 83 -3.52 -10.96 -6.48
N LEU A 84 -2.58 -10.19 -5.92
CA LEU A 84 -1.93 -10.51 -4.65
C LEU A 84 -2.94 -10.55 -3.49
N ASN A 85 -3.90 -9.62 -3.49
CA ASN A 85 -4.97 -9.54 -2.49
C ASN A 85 -6.12 -10.53 -2.78
N CYS A 86 -6.03 -11.29 -3.87
CA CYS A 86 -7.08 -12.22 -4.33
C CYS A 86 -8.43 -11.52 -4.59
N GLU A 87 -8.40 -10.26 -5.04
CA GLU A 87 -9.56 -9.47 -5.47
C GLU A 87 -10.00 -9.87 -6.88
N VAL A 88 -9.04 -10.28 -7.72
CA VAL A 88 -9.24 -10.83 -9.07
C VAL A 88 -8.59 -12.23 -9.19
N GLY A 89 -8.62 -12.82 -10.38
CA GLY A 89 -8.00 -14.13 -10.65
C GLY A 89 -8.96 -15.32 -10.50
N SER A 90 -8.50 -16.49 -10.95
CA SER A 90 -9.29 -17.73 -10.88
C SER A 90 -9.42 -18.27 -9.46
N GLU A 91 -10.47 -19.05 -9.20
CA GLU A 91 -10.65 -19.72 -7.91
C GLU A 91 -9.49 -20.66 -7.56
N GLU A 92 -8.88 -21.31 -8.57
CA GLU A 92 -7.70 -22.15 -8.39
C GLU A 92 -6.51 -21.33 -7.89
N GLU A 93 -6.23 -20.18 -8.51
CA GLU A 93 -5.11 -19.33 -8.11
C GLU A 93 -5.32 -18.72 -6.73
N ARG A 94 -6.55 -18.29 -6.41
CA ARG A 94 -6.91 -17.80 -5.08
C ARG A 94 -6.73 -18.88 -4.01
N ALA A 95 -7.21 -20.09 -4.26
CA ALA A 95 -7.03 -21.23 -3.36
C ALA A 95 -5.54 -21.58 -3.18
N ARG A 96 -4.75 -21.55 -4.25
CA ARG A 96 -3.30 -21.77 -4.20
C ARG A 96 -2.59 -20.70 -3.38
N ARG A 97 -2.86 -19.41 -3.62
CA ARG A 97 -2.26 -18.30 -2.85
C ARG A 97 -2.64 -18.37 -1.36
N ARG A 98 -3.92 -18.61 -1.07
CA ARG A 98 -4.43 -18.82 0.28
C ARG A 98 -3.71 -19.97 0.99
N SER A 99 -3.65 -21.15 0.37
CA SER A 99 -2.99 -22.32 0.97
C SER A 99 -1.50 -22.06 1.24
N ASN A 100 -0.81 -21.35 0.35
CA ASN A 100 0.58 -20.95 0.55
C ASN A 100 0.72 -20.00 1.75
N PHE A 101 -0.09 -18.95 1.83
CA PHE A 101 -0.03 -17.98 2.92
C PHE A 101 -0.35 -18.62 4.28
N LEU A 102 -1.28 -19.57 4.32
CA LEU A 102 -1.65 -20.30 5.54
C LEU A 102 -0.57 -21.27 6.06
N ARG A 103 0.50 -21.52 5.29
CA ARG A 103 1.68 -22.27 5.77
C ARG A 103 2.51 -21.49 6.78
N LEU A 104 2.32 -20.17 6.87
CA LEU A 104 3.02 -19.35 7.84
C LEU A 104 2.72 -19.85 9.26
N LYS A 105 3.79 -20.11 10.02
CA LYS A 105 3.70 -20.38 11.47
C LYS A 105 3.35 -19.10 12.23
N LYS A 106 3.85 -17.98 11.74
CA LYS A 106 3.65 -16.65 12.30
C LYS A 106 3.74 -15.62 11.17
N ALA A 107 2.87 -14.62 11.20
CA ALA A 107 2.92 -13.44 10.35
C ALA A 107 2.91 -12.22 11.28
N ALA A 108 3.95 -11.39 11.22
CA ALA A 108 4.06 -10.18 12.04
C ALA A 108 4.10 -8.96 11.12
N PHE A 109 3.13 -8.06 11.29
CA PHE A 109 3.02 -6.81 10.55
C PHE A 109 3.18 -5.65 11.52
N LEU A 110 4.20 -4.82 11.29
CA LEU A 110 4.60 -3.72 12.15
C LEU A 110 4.60 -2.44 11.31
N VAL A 111 4.03 -1.36 11.84
CA VAL A 111 4.09 -0.05 11.18
C VAL A 111 4.16 1.08 12.21
N GLY A 112 4.65 2.24 11.77
CA GLY A 112 4.55 3.47 12.54
C GLY A 112 3.13 4.01 12.53
N SER A 113 2.62 4.51 13.66
CA SER A 113 1.37 5.28 13.68
C SER A 113 1.60 6.75 14.00
N PHE A 114 0.78 7.60 13.38
CA PHE A 114 0.82 9.04 13.54
C PHE A 114 -0.60 9.60 13.59
N ARG A 115 -0.85 10.49 14.56
CA ARG A 115 -2.16 11.13 14.74
C ARG A 115 -2.39 12.29 13.77
N ASP A 116 -1.33 13.05 13.49
CA ASP A 116 -1.43 14.31 12.77
C ASP A 116 -1.06 14.19 11.28
N ARG A 117 -0.84 12.96 10.78
CA ARG A 117 -0.52 12.70 9.37
C ARG A 117 -0.90 11.28 8.93
N SER A 118 -1.17 11.14 7.64
CA SER A 118 -1.53 9.89 6.97
C SER A 118 -0.37 8.94 6.72
N TYR A 119 0.90 9.38 6.78
CA TYR A 119 2.06 8.58 6.39
C TYR A 119 3.03 8.31 7.54
N ASP A 120 3.77 7.20 7.48
CA ASP A 120 4.73 6.84 8.54
C ASP A 120 6.04 7.65 8.45
N SER A 121 6.48 8.01 7.25
CA SER A 121 7.56 8.97 6.98
C SER A 121 7.44 9.54 5.56
N ALA A 122 8.23 10.56 5.22
CA ALA A 122 8.22 11.13 3.87
C ALA A 122 8.45 10.05 2.79
N LEU A 123 9.50 9.24 2.91
CA LEU A 123 9.79 8.15 1.97
C LEU A 123 9.21 6.79 2.40
N GLY A 124 8.06 6.82 3.09
CA GLY A 124 7.46 5.64 3.70
C GLY A 124 6.15 5.22 3.05
N VAL A 125 5.22 4.75 3.86
CA VAL A 125 3.91 4.25 3.45
C VAL A 125 2.84 5.29 3.73
N GLU A 126 1.93 5.51 2.77
CA GLU A 126 0.72 6.32 2.92
C GLU A 126 -0.46 5.53 2.33
N PRO A 127 -1.58 5.34 3.06
CA PRO A 127 -1.71 5.58 4.50
C PRO A 127 -0.83 4.63 5.32
N TRP A 128 -0.34 5.03 6.49
CA TRP A 128 0.53 4.20 7.33
C TRP A 128 -0.17 2.92 7.78
N GLU A 129 -1.49 2.96 7.94
CA GLU A 129 -2.34 1.81 8.23
C GLU A 129 -2.20 0.69 7.17
N SER A 130 -1.72 1.03 5.97
CA SER A 130 -1.48 0.05 4.94
C SER A 130 -0.49 -1.05 5.35
N GLY A 131 0.48 -0.70 6.21
CA GLY A 131 1.43 -1.66 6.77
C GLY A 131 0.79 -2.73 7.67
N ILE A 132 -0.44 -2.52 8.12
CA ILE A 132 -1.18 -3.41 9.03
C ILE A 132 -2.57 -3.81 8.50
N PHE A 133 -2.72 -3.85 7.19
CA PHE A 133 -3.97 -4.24 6.55
C PHE A 133 -5.17 -3.29 6.75
N GLY A 134 -4.97 -2.04 7.20
CA GLY A 134 -5.96 -0.96 7.08
C GLY A 134 -5.79 -0.10 5.82
N PHE A 135 -6.88 0.42 5.27
CA PHE A 135 -6.83 1.24 4.05
C PHE A 135 -8.03 2.19 3.98
N TYR A 136 -8.01 3.14 3.05
CA TYR A 136 -9.16 4.01 2.81
C TYR A 136 -10.39 3.22 2.36
N ALA A 137 -11.58 3.69 2.74
CA ALA A 137 -12.84 3.19 2.23
C ALA A 137 -12.95 3.45 0.72
N GLU A 138 -13.61 2.55 -0.01
CA GLU A 138 -13.94 2.75 -1.42
C GLU A 138 -14.70 4.09 -1.61
N GLY A 139 -14.25 4.86 -2.60
CA GLY A 139 -14.74 6.21 -2.89
C GLY A 139 -14.27 7.32 -1.95
N SER A 140 -13.35 7.04 -1.01
CA SER A 140 -12.89 8.02 -0.03
C SER A 140 -11.36 8.17 0.01
N GLU A 141 -10.88 9.40 0.12
CA GLU A 141 -9.45 9.72 0.32
C GLU A 141 -9.08 9.97 1.79
N SER A 142 -10.04 9.85 2.72
CA SER A 142 -9.82 10.22 4.14
C SER A 142 -10.48 9.29 5.15
N LYS A 143 -11.52 8.57 4.77
CA LYS A 143 -12.18 7.61 5.67
C LYS A 143 -11.35 6.34 5.74
N MET A 144 -10.63 6.16 6.84
CA MET A 144 -9.88 4.93 7.11
C MET A 144 -10.80 3.78 7.53
N VAL A 145 -10.49 2.58 7.06
CA VAL A 145 -11.16 1.32 7.41
C VAL A 145 -10.10 0.35 7.95
N PRO A 146 -10.26 -0.14 9.19
CA PRO A 146 -9.31 -1.07 9.80
C PRO A 146 -9.37 -2.44 9.12
N MET A 147 -8.31 -3.25 9.28
CA MET A 147 -8.18 -4.58 8.68
C MET A 147 -9.41 -5.45 8.83
N GLU A 148 -10.02 -5.46 10.02
CA GLU A 148 -11.13 -6.34 10.36
C GLU A 148 -12.40 -6.04 9.56
N ASP A 149 -12.53 -4.81 9.09
CA ASP A 149 -13.68 -4.32 8.33
C ASP A 149 -13.42 -4.30 6.81
N GLN A 150 -12.21 -4.68 6.38
CA GLN A 150 -11.88 -4.82 4.96
C GLN A 150 -12.46 -6.11 4.37
N GLU A 151 -12.91 -6.05 3.11
CA GLU A 151 -13.44 -7.21 2.39
C GLU A 151 -12.45 -8.39 2.33
N VAL A 152 -11.15 -8.12 2.19
CA VAL A 152 -10.10 -9.15 2.18
C VAL A 152 -10.06 -9.96 3.49
N PHE A 153 -10.40 -9.34 4.62
CA PHE A 153 -10.47 -9.99 5.92
C PHE A 153 -11.83 -10.65 6.16
N ILE A 154 -12.93 -9.95 5.84
CA ILE A 154 -14.30 -10.46 5.99
C ILE A 154 -14.52 -11.72 5.14
N LYS A 155 -14.08 -11.71 3.89
CA LYS A 155 -14.13 -12.87 2.99
C LYS A 155 -12.98 -13.85 3.23
N ASP A 156 -11.97 -13.43 4.01
CA ASP A 156 -10.75 -14.19 4.27
C ASP A 156 -10.11 -14.64 2.94
N THR A 157 -9.93 -13.72 1.99
CA THR A 157 -9.61 -14.06 0.59
C THR A 157 -8.32 -14.87 0.46
N PHE A 158 -7.29 -14.53 1.23
CA PHE A 158 -5.99 -15.22 1.22
C PHE A 158 -5.56 -15.79 2.58
N GLY A 159 -6.40 -15.74 3.63
CA GLY A 159 -6.11 -16.40 4.92
C GLY A 159 -5.77 -15.49 6.09
N LEU A 160 -5.88 -14.17 5.93
CA LEU A 160 -5.57 -13.20 6.98
C LEU A 160 -6.41 -13.37 8.24
N ARG A 161 -7.74 -13.54 8.09
CA ARG A 161 -8.65 -13.80 9.23
C ARG A 161 -8.35 -15.14 9.87
N THR A 162 -8.06 -16.16 9.07
CA THR A 162 -7.66 -17.49 9.59
C THR A 162 -6.38 -17.40 10.41
N LEU A 163 -5.35 -16.68 9.96
CA LEU A 163 -4.13 -16.47 10.76
C LEU A 163 -4.43 -15.74 12.07
N LYS A 164 -5.31 -14.73 12.05
CA LYS A 164 -5.74 -14.02 13.28
C LYS A 164 -6.44 -14.94 14.26
N GLN A 165 -7.44 -15.70 13.81
CA GLN A 165 -8.22 -16.61 14.65
C GLN A 165 -7.38 -17.74 15.23
N THR A 166 -6.35 -18.18 14.51
CA THR A 166 -5.42 -19.23 14.97
C THR A 166 -4.26 -18.69 15.81
N GLY A 167 -4.26 -17.40 16.16
CA GLY A 167 -3.21 -16.77 16.98
C GLY A 167 -1.86 -16.65 16.29
N ARG A 168 -1.81 -16.79 14.96
CA ARG A 168 -0.58 -16.75 14.15
C ARG A 168 -0.32 -15.38 13.51
N LEU A 169 -1.28 -14.47 13.56
CA LEU A 169 -1.14 -13.10 13.09
C LEU A 169 -0.82 -12.16 14.27
N HIS A 170 0.30 -11.44 14.19
CA HIS A 170 0.64 -10.31 15.05
C HIS A 170 0.56 -9.03 14.23
N VAL A 171 -0.17 -8.04 14.73
CA VAL A 171 -0.34 -6.73 14.10
C VAL A 171 -0.06 -5.66 15.14
N GLU A 172 0.81 -4.72 14.83
CA GLU A 172 1.21 -3.68 15.76
C GLU A 172 1.48 -2.36 15.05
N ALA A 173 0.89 -1.29 15.57
CA ALA A 173 1.18 0.07 15.15
C ALA A 173 1.89 0.79 16.31
N VAL A 174 3.14 1.21 16.09
CA VAL A 174 3.97 1.85 17.13
C VAL A 174 3.97 3.36 16.92
N GLU A 175 3.49 4.09 17.94
CA GLU A 175 3.36 5.54 17.86
C GLU A 175 4.72 6.22 17.65
N GLY A 176 4.76 7.15 16.70
CA GLY A 176 5.93 8.01 16.49
C GLY A 176 7.12 7.36 15.78
N VAL A 177 7.01 6.10 15.35
CA VAL A 177 8.11 5.39 14.66
C VAL A 177 8.05 5.66 13.16
N GLY A 178 9.02 6.41 12.63
CA GLY A 178 9.16 6.60 11.19
C GLY A 178 9.66 5.37 10.45
N HIS A 179 9.33 5.25 9.17
CA HIS A 179 9.64 4.09 8.32
C HIS A 179 11.11 3.60 8.42
N GLN A 180 12.06 4.52 8.35
CA GLN A 180 13.49 4.23 8.34
C GLN A 180 14.01 3.82 9.73
N GLN A 181 13.29 4.17 10.80
CA GLN A 181 13.67 3.80 12.16
C GLN A 181 13.52 2.30 12.42
N TRP A 182 12.63 1.62 11.69
CA TRP A 182 12.53 0.15 11.71
C TRP A 182 13.84 -0.55 11.31
N LEU A 183 14.62 0.09 10.44
CA LEU A 183 15.89 -0.45 9.92
C LEU A 183 17.12 0.09 10.66
N THR A 184 17.02 1.26 11.28
CA THR A 184 18.18 2.00 11.83
C THR A 184 18.22 2.05 13.35
N SER A 185 17.10 1.83 14.04
CA SER A 185 17.04 1.83 15.50
C SER A 185 17.14 0.42 16.06
N ARG A 186 18.31 0.10 16.62
CA ARG A 186 18.53 -1.17 17.33
C ARG A 186 17.52 -1.40 18.45
N LEU A 187 17.20 -0.36 19.23
CA LEU A 187 16.26 -0.47 20.34
C LEU A 187 14.85 -0.84 19.87
N LEU A 188 14.37 -0.23 18.77
CA LEU A 188 13.07 -0.57 18.20
C LEU A 188 13.06 -2.00 17.64
N PHE A 189 14.13 -2.38 16.95
CA PHE A 189 14.29 -3.73 16.43
C PHE A 189 14.26 -4.78 17.56
N GLU A 190 15.05 -4.59 18.61
CA GLU A 190 15.10 -5.49 19.77
C GLU A 190 13.74 -5.59 20.48
N ARG A 191 13.01 -4.48 20.59
CA ARG A 191 11.73 -4.43 21.30
C ARG A 191 10.57 -5.06 20.51
N HIS A 192 10.48 -4.78 19.22
CA HIS A 192 9.28 -5.08 18.42
C HIS A 192 9.49 -6.20 17.38
N VAL A 193 10.73 -6.53 17.01
CA VAL A 193 11.01 -7.51 15.93
C VAL A 193 11.55 -8.82 16.49
N VAL A 194 12.48 -8.79 17.45
CA VAL A 194 13.22 -9.99 17.90
C VAL A 194 12.30 -11.09 18.45
N SER A 195 11.22 -10.74 19.15
CA SER A 195 10.20 -11.68 19.66
C SER A 195 9.46 -12.46 18.56
N HIS A 196 9.60 -12.07 17.30
CA HIS A 196 8.97 -12.70 16.14
C HIS A 196 9.93 -13.58 15.33
N LEU A 197 11.23 -13.55 15.62
CA LEU A 197 12.26 -14.30 14.90
C LEU A 197 12.61 -15.66 15.53
N VAL A 198 12.03 -15.95 16.70
CA VAL A 198 12.26 -17.19 17.47
C VAL A 198 11.19 -18.25 17.23
#